data_AF-A0A3R6ED76-F1
#
_entry.id   AF-A0A3R6ED76-F1
#
_cell.length_a   1.000
_cell.length_b   1.000
_cell.length_c   1.000
_cell.angle_alpha   90.00
_cell.angle_beta   90.00
_cell.angle_gamma   90.00
#
_symmetry.space_group_name_H-M   'P 1'
#
loop_
_entity.id
_entity.type
_entity.pdbx_description
1 polymer ?
#
loop_
_entity_poly.entity_id
_entity_poly.type
_entity_poly.pdbx_seq_one_letter_code
_entity_poly.pdbx_strand_id
1 'polypeptide(L)'
;MEESQEMAPSEVKHDPSPDSAQDKEGQNSGSHQVTDIKKKPEFANHKILILDDDKLQLQLLQEMLRRIVGDTWQVFACNHVMDALTTLHNEQPALMLMDIEMPEMNGMDMIAHINHTQMTVVAMTAHDTSILGQLLKAGFDDCLFKPFSMEKLSDILGIESQSKPQLDSLLAFAEGDEEAAKEILDTVKQELAAHLENLKEAIEEESLSTDRIGKAAHKLLPIATMMQMGCLEELKALSPEYIGEIEEAEIREKLKVVITTLSAAVSDLYAS
;
A
#
# COMPACT_ATOMS: atom_id res chain seq x y z
N MET A 1 -5.28 -64.93 -58.30
CA MET A 1 -4.81 -63.91 -57.34
C MET A 1 -5.86 -62.80 -57.36
N GLU A 2 -7.15 -63.13 -57.20
CA GLU A 2 -7.82 -63.61 -55.96
C GLU A 2 -7.89 -62.43 -54.97
N GLU A 3 -9.01 -61.71 -54.92
CA GLU A 3 -10.27 -62.01 -54.19
C GLU A 3 -10.16 -61.58 -52.71
N SER A 4 -11.02 -60.74 -52.11
CA SER A 4 -12.47 -60.46 -52.18
C SER A 4 -13.20 -61.06 -50.97
N GLN A 5 -13.60 -60.19 -50.03
CA GLN A 5 -14.65 -60.29 -48.98
C GLN A 5 -14.31 -59.20 -47.93
N GLU A 6 -15.17 -58.29 -47.45
CA GLU A 6 -16.64 -58.24 -47.28
C GLU A 6 -17.17 -59.10 -46.12
N MET A 7 -17.44 -58.48 -44.96
CA MET A 7 -18.75 -58.45 -44.28
C MET A 7 -18.70 -57.77 -42.90
N ALA A 8 -19.87 -57.29 -42.45
CA ALA A 8 -20.25 -56.89 -41.09
C ALA A 8 -21.76 -57.26 -40.93
N PRO A 9 -22.52 -56.85 -39.89
CA PRO A 9 -22.22 -56.49 -38.50
C PRO A 9 -23.08 -57.33 -37.49
N SER A 10 -23.01 -57.02 -36.19
CA SER A 10 -24.06 -57.35 -35.18
C SER A 10 -23.89 -56.46 -33.95
N GLU A 11 -24.72 -55.44 -33.66
CA GLU A 11 -26.15 -55.42 -33.27
C GLU A 11 -26.49 -56.03 -31.88
N VAL A 12 -26.52 -55.17 -30.86
CA VAL A 12 -27.57 -55.06 -29.81
C VAL A 12 -27.63 -53.55 -29.45
N LYS A 13 -28.67 -52.72 -29.67
CA LYS A 13 -30.15 -52.76 -29.56
C LYS A 13 -30.74 -52.73 -28.14
N HIS A 14 -30.87 -51.53 -27.55
CA HIS A 14 -32.18 -50.89 -27.39
C HIS A 14 -32.12 -49.40 -26.97
N ASP A 15 -32.99 -48.61 -27.62
CA ASP A 15 -33.54 -47.30 -27.19
C ASP A 15 -34.90 -47.57 -26.47
N PRO A 16 -35.72 -46.61 -25.94
CA PRO A 16 -35.88 -45.21 -26.37
C PRO A 16 -36.02 -44.11 -25.27
N SER A 17 -36.16 -42.86 -25.76
CA SER A 17 -36.60 -41.62 -25.09
C SER A 17 -38.15 -41.60 -24.85
N PRO A 18 -38.86 -40.47 -24.52
CA PRO A 18 -38.52 -39.03 -24.40
C PRO A 18 -38.58 -38.54 -22.92
N ASP A 19 -39.17 -37.45 -22.40
CA ASP A 19 -40.08 -36.34 -22.85
C ASP A 19 -40.15 -35.27 -21.72
N SER A 20 -40.44 -33.96 -21.86
CA SER A 20 -40.24 -32.92 -22.90
C SER A 20 -40.40 -31.51 -22.25
N ALA A 21 -40.48 -30.41 -23.04
CA ALA A 21 -40.69 -28.99 -22.62
C ALA A 21 -39.59 -28.34 -21.74
N GLN A 22 -39.49 -27.02 -21.57
CA GLN A 22 -39.53 -25.80 -22.42
C GLN A 22 -39.29 -24.60 -21.46
N ASP A 23 -38.95 -23.44 -22.01
CA ASP A 23 -39.08 -22.09 -21.44
C ASP A 23 -38.09 -21.54 -20.37
N LYS A 24 -37.34 -20.54 -20.87
CA LYS A 24 -37.21 -19.14 -20.39
C LYS A 24 -36.21 -18.71 -19.29
N GLU A 25 -35.52 -17.62 -19.65
CA GLU A 25 -35.17 -16.44 -18.84
C GLU A 25 -34.44 -16.64 -17.51
N GLY A 26 -33.12 -16.38 -17.53
CA GLY A 26 -32.26 -16.36 -16.35
C GLY A 26 -30.91 -15.69 -16.62
N GLN A 27 -30.92 -14.38 -16.87
CA GLN A 27 -29.67 -13.60 -16.87
C GLN A 27 -29.10 -13.57 -15.45
N ASN A 28 -27.90 -14.12 -15.25
CA ASN A 28 -27.11 -13.80 -14.08
C ASN A 28 -25.63 -13.68 -14.48
N SER A 29 -25.24 -12.47 -14.86
CA SER A 29 -23.85 -12.06 -15.00
C SER A 29 -23.22 -11.99 -13.60
N GLY A 30 -22.79 -13.14 -13.08
CA GLY A 30 -22.19 -13.27 -11.75
C GLY A 30 -20.86 -12.53 -11.64
N SER A 31 -20.94 -11.22 -11.41
CA SER A 31 -19.79 -10.33 -11.23
C SER A 31 -18.97 -10.80 -10.03
N HIS A 32 -17.80 -11.40 -10.30
CA HIS A 32 -16.74 -11.54 -9.31
C HIS A 32 -16.19 -10.16 -8.99
N GLN A 33 -16.85 -9.45 -8.07
CA GLN A 33 -16.22 -8.37 -7.33
C GLN A 33 -15.21 -9.01 -6.38
N VAL A 34 -13.99 -9.20 -6.86
CA VAL A 34 -12.85 -9.43 -5.97
C VAL A 34 -12.54 -8.07 -5.35
N THR A 35 -13.12 -7.81 -4.18
CA THR A 35 -12.71 -6.69 -3.34
C THR A 35 -11.37 -7.05 -2.72
N ASP A 36 -10.29 -6.72 -3.42
CA ASP A 36 -8.91 -6.86 -2.94
C ASP A 36 -8.63 -5.89 -1.78
N ILE A 37 -9.21 -6.21 -0.62
CA ILE A 37 -8.75 -5.70 0.67
C ILE A 37 -7.33 -6.26 0.83
N LYS A 38 -6.31 -5.45 0.49
CA LYS A 38 -4.89 -5.76 0.73
C LYS A 38 -4.75 -6.23 2.18
N LYS A 39 -4.63 -7.54 2.41
CA LYS A 39 -4.48 -8.08 3.75
C LYS A 39 -3.12 -7.63 4.27
N LYS A 40 -3.12 -6.85 5.36
CA LYS A 40 -1.93 -6.37 6.06
C LYS A 40 -0.94 -7.55 6.23
N PRO A 41 0.29 -7.49 5.70
CA PRO A 41 1.22 -8.62 5.77
C PRO A 41 1.55 -8.98 7.22
N GLU A 42 1.48 -10.27 7.53
CA GLU A 42 1.72 -10.85 8.85
C GLU A 42 3.10 -11.53 8.84
N PHE A 43 4.10 -10.88 9.42
CA PHE A 43 5.47 -11.38 9.44
C PHE A 43 5.73 -12.29 10.65
N ALA A 44 6.49 -13.37 10.44
CA ALA A 44 6.81 -14.36 11.49
C ALA A 44 7.70 -13.78 12.62
N ASN A 45 8.43 -12.71 12.35
CA ASN A 45 9.19 -11.92 13.32
C ASN A 45 9.46 -10.50 12.78
N HIS A 46 9.92 -9.59 13.66
CA HIS A 46 10.28 -8.22 13.28
C HIS A 46 11.78 -8.11 12.92
N LYS A 47 12.24 -8.84 11.90
CA LYS A 47 13.61 -8.73 11.37
C LYS A 47 13.58 -8.51 9.85
N ILE A 48 14.33 -7.51 9.40
CA ILE A 48 14.53 -7.17 7.98
C ILE A 48 15.99 -7.41 7.62
N LEU A 49 16.23 -8.14 6.53
CA LEU A 49 17.53 -8.12 5.84
C LEU A 49 17.43 -7.20 4.62
N ILE A 50 18.39 -6.29 4.47
CA ILE A 50 18.54 -5.50 3.25
C ILE A 50 19.89 -5.81 2.58
N LEU A 51 19.84 -6.03 1.26
CA LEU A 51 20.99 -6.34 0.41
C LEU A 51 21.04 -5.42 -0.81
N ASP A 52 22.11 -4.63 -0.89
CA ASP A 52 22.39 -3.64 -1.94
C ASP A 52 23.92 -3.37 -1.90
N ASP A 53 24.63 -3.46 -3.03
CA ASP A 53 26.10 -3.28 -3.05
C ASP A 53 26.52 -1.81 -2.99
N ASP A 54 25.63 -0.88 -3.37
CA ASP A 54 25.84 0.55 -3.17
C ASP A 54 25.60 0.91 -1.70
N LYS A 55 26.72 1.11 -0.99
CA LYS A 55 26.75 1.47 0.43
C LYS A 55 25.98 2.74 0.76
N LEU A 56 25.81 3.68 -0.18
CA LEU A 56 25.01 4.89 0.04
C LEU A 56 23.51 4.58 -0.05
N GLN A 57 23.09 3.76 -1.02
CA GLN A 57 21.69 3.30 -1.14
C GLN A 57 21.32 2.41 0.06
N LEU A 58 22.21 1.49 0.45
CA LEU A 58 22.05 0.64 1.63
C LEU A 58 21.89 1.45 2.93
N GLN A 59 22.73 2.48 3.13
CA GLN A 59 22.62 3.39 4.29
C GLN A 59 21.34 4.23 4.28
N LEU A 60 20.93 4.74 3.11
CA LEU A 60 19.69 5.48 2.97
C LEU A 60 18.47 4.59 3.28
N LEU A 61 18.43 3.37 2.74
CA LEU A 61 17.38 2.39 3.00
C LEU A 61 17.32 2.01 4.50
N GLN A 62 18.47 1.81 5.15
CA GLN A 62 18.52 1.54 6.60
C GLN A 62 17.95 2.71 7.42
N GLU A 63 18.25 3.95 7.06
CA GLU A 63 17.69 5.15 7.68
C GLU A 63 16.18 5.29 7.44
N MET A 64 15.71 5.01 6.21
CA MET A 64 14.28 5.00 5.86
C MET A 64 13.52 3.96 6.69
N LEU A 65 14.01 2.71 6.73
CA LEU A 65 13.39 1.65 7.53
C LEU A 65 13.37 2.00 9.02
N ARG A 66 14.47 2.51 9.60
CA ARG A 66 14.52 2.90 11.02
C ARG A 66 13.50 4.00 11.36
N ARG A 67 13.18 4.90 10.42
CA ARG A 67 12.14 5.94 10.61
C ARG A 67 10.72 5.38 10.59
N ILE A 68 10.47 4.32 9.82
CA ILE A 68 9.16 3.66 9.71
C ILE A 68 8.92 2.71 10.90
N VAL A 69 9.93 1.94 11.30
CA VAL A 69 9.79 0.86 12.31
C VAL A 69 10.26 1.23 13.72
N GLY A 70 11.03 2.32 13.87
CA GLY A 70 11.72 2.64 15.13
C GLY A 70 12.61 1.49 15.60
N ASP A 71 12.64 1.26 16.91
CA ASP A 71 13.35 0.13 17.52
C ASP A 71 12.53 -1.18 17.56
N THR A 72 11.34 -1.22 16.93
CA THR A 72 10.45 -2.40 17.00
C THR A 72 10.84 -3.52 16.03
N TRP A 73 11.63 -3.21 14.99
CA TRP A 73 12.23 -4.19 14.09
C TRP A 73 13.77 -4.08 14.10
N GLN A 74 14.43 -5.22 13.91
CA GLN A 74 15.88 -5.30 13.74
C GLN A 74 16.24 -5.29 12.25
N VAL A 75 16.97 -4.27 11.80
CA VAL A 75 17.41 -4.13 10.39
C VAL A 75 18.87 -4.56 10.25
N PHE A 76 19.10 -5.64 9.50
CA PHE A 76 20.41 -6.14 9.12
C PHE A 76 20.76 -5.62 7.72
N ALA A 77 21.88 -4.93 7.57
CA ALA A 77 22.34 -4.37 6.30
C ALA A 77 23.59 -5.10 5.81
N CYS A 78 23.51 -5.68 4.61
CA CYS A 78 24.61 -6.40 3.96
C CYS A 78 24.91 -5.76 2.60
N ASN A 79 26.19 -5.54 2.29
CA ASN A 79 26.61 -5.03 0.98
C ASN A 79 27.26 -6.10 0.08
N HIS A 80 27.27 -7.36 0.54
CA HIS A 80 27.74 -8.52 -0.21
C HIS A 80 26.84 -9.74 0.09
N VAL A 81 26.68 -10.61 -0.92
CA VAL A 81 25.86 -11.84 -0.85
C VAL A 81 26.29 -12.77 0.29
N MET A 82 27.59 -12.91 0.56
CA MET A 82 28.08 -13.84 1.60
C MET A 82 27.66 -13.42 3.02
N ASP A 83 27.60 -12.11 3.29
CA ASP A 83 27.11 -11.58 4.56
C ASP A 83 25.59 -11.74 4.68
N ALA A 84 24.87 -11.56 3.57
CA ALA A 84 23.43 -11.80 3.50
C ALA A 84 23.08 -13.27 3.73
N LEU A 85 23.78 -14.21 3.09
CA LEU A 85 23.61 -15.66 3.31
C LEU A 85 23.93 -16.08 4.76
N THR A 86 24.96 -15.48 5.36
CA THR A 86 25.31 -15.70 6.78
C THR A 86 24.22 -15.16 7.71
N THR A 87 23.68 -13.98 7.41
CA THR A 87 22.55 -13.39 8.15
C THR A 87 21.28 -14.22 8.02
N LEU A 88 20.94 -14.67 6.80
CA LEU A 88 19.79 -15.56 6.55
C LEU A 88 19.87 -16.82 7.41
N HIS A 89 21.06 -17.46 7.49
CA HIS A 89 21.26 -18.64 8.30
C HIS A 89 21.10 -18.38 9.81
N ASN A 90 21.80 -17.37 10.33
CA ASN A 90 21.89 -17.11 11.77
C ASN A 90 20.62 -16.45 12.35
N GLU A 91 20.03 -15.51 11.63
CA GLU A 91 19.04 -14.59 12.17
C GLU A 91 17.60 -14.90 11.76
N GLN A 92 17.41 -15.66 10.67
CA GLN A 92 16.10 -16.08 10.13
C GLN A 92 15.11 -14.89 9.98
N PRO A 93 15.44 -13.87 9.17
CA PRO A 93 14.58 -12.71 8.98
C PRO A 93 13.25 -13.08 8.30
N ALA A 94 12.17 -12.39 8.65
CA ALA A 94 10.86 -12.61 8.02
C ALA A 94 10.64 -11.78 6.74
N LEU A 95 11.45 -10.73 6.53
CA LEU A 95 11.46 -9.90 5.32
C LEU A 95 12.89 -9.72 4.80
N MET A 96 13.06 -9.85 3.49
CA MET A 96 14.28 -9.47 2.78
C MET A 96 13.96 -8.47 1.67
N LEU A 97 14.67 -7.33 1.64
CA LEU A 97 14.69 -6.41 0.50
C LEU A 97 16.02 -6.61 -0.24
N MET A 98 15.98 -6.93 -1.53
CA MET A 98 17.16 -7.36 -2.28
C MET A 98 17.24 -6.66 -3.64
N ASP A 99 18.32 -5.92 -3.89
CA ASP A 99 18.62 -5.45 -5.25
C ASP A 99 18.90 -6.63 -6.18
N ILE A 100 18.38 -6.55 -7.40
CA ILE A 100 18.63 -7.53 -8.46
C ILE A 100 19.82 -7.13 -9.35
N GLU A 101 20.21 -5.85 -9.36
CA GLU A 101 21.19 -5.25 -10.29
C GLU A 101 22.64 -5.21 -9.73
N MET A 102 22.98 -6.09 -8.79
CA MET A 102 24.32 -6.18 -8.19
C MET A 102 25.40 -6.70 -9.17
N PRO A 103 26.62 -6.11 -9.23
CA PRO A 103 27.66 -6.49 -10.20
C PRO A 103 28.31 -7.88 -9.99
N GLU A 104 28.34 -8.40 -8.76
CA GLU A 104 29.07 -9.64 -8.43
C GLU A 104 28.20 -10.90 -8.56
N MET A 105 26.88 -10.79 -8.39
CA MET A 105 25.91 -11.87 -8.54
C MET A 105 24.50 -11.29 -8.68
N ASN A 106 23.68 -11.77 -9.62
CA ASN A 106 22.35 -11.24 -9.84
C ASN A 106 21.38 -11.68 -8.70
N GLY A 107 20.49 -10.80 -8.25
CA GLY A 107 19.47 -11.17 -7.25
C GLY A 107 18.52 -12.27 -7.73
N MET A 108 18.33 -12.41 -9.04
CA MET A 108 17.61 -13.52 -9.69
C MET A 108 18.31 -14.87 -9.50
N ASP A 109 19.65 -14.90 -9.43
CA ASP A 109 20.39 -16.10 -9.08
C ASP A 109 20.27 -16.38 -7.57
N MET A 110 20.26 -15.33 -6.73
CA MET A 110 20.16 -15.49 -5.28
C MET A 110 18.82 -16.11 -4.85
N ILE A 111 17.69 -15.61 -5.36
CA ILE A 111 16.35 -16.10 -4.97
C ILE A 111 16.17 -17.60 -5.26
N ALA A 112 16.78 -18.08 -6.35
CA ALA A 112 16.75 -19.49 -6.75
C ALA A 112 17.60 -20.42 -5.84
N HIS A 113 18.52 -19.89 -5.04
CA HIS A 113 19.41 -20.65 -4.17
C HIS A 113 19.09 -20.53 -2.67
N ILE A 114 18.24 -19.58 -2.26
CA ILE A 114 17.83 -19.40 -0.85
C ILE A 114 16.48 -20.05 -0.55
N ASN A 115 16.35 -20.68 0.62
CA ASN A 115 15.05 -21.13 1.12
C ASN A 115 14.27 -19.93 1.69
N HIS A 116 13.26 -19.47 0.95
CA HIS A 116 12.43 -18.32 1.29
C HIS A 116 10.98 -18.72 1.65
N THR A 117 10.65 -20.00 1.82
CA THR A 117 9.25 -20.46 2.02
C THR A 117 8.58 -19.97 3.32
N GLN A 118 9.29 -19.25 4.20
CA GLN A 118 8.78 -18.61 5.43
C GLN A 118 9.26 -17.15 5.58
N MET A 119 9.76 -16.54 4.50
CA MET A 119 10.33 -15.18 4.48
C MET A 119 9.87 -14.48 3.21
N THR A 120 9.23 -13.31 3.35
CA THR A 120 8.87 -12.46 2.20
C THR A 120 10.13 -11.89 1.56
N VAL A 121 10.29 -12.03 0.24
CA VAL A 121 11.42 -11.45 -0.51
C VAL A 121 10.92 -10.45 -1.54
N VAL A 122 11.33 -9.20 -1.37
CA VAL A 122 10.94 -8.07 -2.22
C VAL A 122 12.14 -7.64 -3.05
N ALA A 123 11.97 -7.64 -4.37
CA ALA A 123 12.99 -7.15 -5.29
C ALA A 123 13.14 -5.64 -5.17
N MET A 124 14.35 -5.12 -5.36
CA MET A 124 14.63 -3.71 -5.63
C MET A 124 15.29 -3.62 -7.02
N THR A 125 14.93 -2.60 -7.82
CA THR A 125 15.37 -2.50 -9.22
C THR A 125 15.16 -1.10 -9.78
N ALA A 126 15.99 -0.66 -10.74
CA ALA A 126 15.81 0.54 -11.55
C ALA A 126 15.02 0.30 -12.86
N HIS A 127 14.59 -0.94 -13.14
CA HIS A 127 13.74 -1.27 -14.28
C HIS A 127 12.29 -0.77 -14.12
N ASP A 128 11.50 -0.85 -15.20
CA ASP A 128 10.06 -0.59 -15.17
C ASP A 128 9.23 -1.83 -14.79
N THR A 129 7.90 -1.66 -14.70
CA THR A 129 6.96 -2.70 -14.26
C THR A 129 6.87 -3.92 -15.18
N SER A 130 7.45 -3.90 -16.38
CA SER A 130 7.45 -5.05 -17.30
C SER A 130 8.19 -6.27 -16.76
N ILE A 131 9.15 -6.08 -15.84
CA ILE A 131 9.90 -7.21 -15.24
C ILE A 131 9.16 -7.88 -14.06
N LEU A 132 8.09 -7.28 -13.52
CA LEU A 132 7.36 -7.82 -12.37
C LEU A 132 6.89 -9.27 -12.59
N GLY A 133 6.34 -9.55 -13.78
CA GLY A 133 5.90 -10.90 -14.19
C GLY A 133 7.05 -11.89 -14.47
N GLN A 134 8.30 -11.50 -14.27
CA GLN A 134 9.49 -12.34 -14.27
C GLN A 134 10.00 -12.55 -12.83
N LEU A 135 10.04 -11.48 -12.02
CA LEU A 135 10.38 -11.51 -10.59
C LEU A 135 9.46 -12.47 -9.81
N LEU A 136 8.14 -12.34 -9.98
CA LEU A 136 7.15 -13.22 -9.36
C LEU A 136 7.27 -14.70 -9.79
N LYS A 137 7.94 -14.99 -10.91
CA LYS A 137 8.22 -16.37 -11.37
C LYS A 137 9.55 -16.92 -10.86
N ALA A 138 10.45 -16.05 -10.39
CA ALA A 138 11.73 -16.43 -9.80
C ALA A 138 11.64 -16.72 -8.29
N GLY A 139 10.56 -16.28 -7.63
CA GLY A 139 10.32 -16.51 -6.21
C GLY A 139 10.21 -15.24 -5.35
N PHE A 140 10.24 -14.05 -5.95
CA PHE A 140 9.93 -12.81 -5.24
C PHE A 140 8.42 -12.68 -4.98
N ASP A 141 8.04 -12.10 -3.84
CA ASP A 141 6.65 -11.82 -3.49
C ASP A 141 6.15 -10.47 -4.04
N ASP A 142 7.02 -9.45 -4.09
CA ASP A 142 6.71 -8.10 -4.60
C ASP A 142 7.98 -7.38 -5.12
N CYS A 143 7.85 -6.14 -5.62
CA CYS A 143 8.92 -5.34 -6.22
C CYS A 143 8.85 -3.84 -5.91
N LEU A 144 9.94 -3.30 -5.35
CA LEU A 144 10.19 -1.89 -5.10
C LEU A 144 11.02 -1.26 -6.24
N PHE A 145 10.33 -0.56 -7.14
CA PHE A 145 10.98 0.21 -8.20
C PHE A 145 11.70 1.44 -7.62
N LYS A 146 13.03 1.50 -7.79
CA LYS A 146 13.92 2.61 -7.43
C LYS A 146 13.70 3.79 -8.41
N PRO A 147 13.57 5.05 -7.94
CA PRO A 147 13.48 5.46 -6.54
C PRO A 147 12.08 5.21 -5.95
N PHE A 148 12.05 4.73 -4.70
CA PHE A 148 10.83 4.49 -3.93
C PHE A 148 10.66 5.47 -2.76
N SER A 149 9.41 5.66 -2.31
CA SER A 149 9.04 6.54 -1.19
C SER A 149 9.00 5.79 0.16
N MET A 150 8.96 6.55 1.27
CA MET A 150 8.69 6.00 2.62
C MET A 150 7.36 5.25 2.66
N GLU A 151 6.34 5.79 1.97
CA GLU A 151 5.01 5.20 1.80
C GLU A 151 5.10 3.80 1.20
N LYS A 152 5.80 3.61 0.06
CA LYS A 152 6.00 2.28 -0.56
C LYS A 152 6.72 1.28 0.37
N LEU A 153 7.69 1.73 1.17
CA LEU A 153 8.34 0.86 2.17
C LEU A 153 7.39 0.48 3.32
N SER A 154 6.53 1.42 3.74
CA SER A 154 5.54 1.20 4.79
C SER A 154 4.46 0.20 4.33
N ASP A 155 4.00 0.34 3.08
CA ASP A 155 3.11 -0.59 2.38
C ASP A 155 3.63 -2.04 2.42
N ILE A 156 4.91 -2.24 2.06
CA ILE A 156 5.59 -3.55 2.10
C ILE A 156 5.64 -4.11 3.53
N LEU A 157 5.87 -3.26 4.53
CA LEU A 157 5.87 -3.64 5.94
C LEU A 157 4.47 -3.86 6.52
N GLY A 158 3.40 -3.55 5.77
CA GLY A 158 2.03 -3.50 6.28
C GLY A 158 1.83 -2.43 7.36
N ILE A 159 2.81 -1.57 7.58
CA ILE A 159 2.72 -0.43 8.48
C ILE A 159 1.95 0.62 7.70
N GLU A 160 0.81 1.05 8.23
CA GLU A 160 0.18 2.26 7.72
C GLU A 160 1.21 3.38 7.88
N SER A 161 1.66 3.95 6.77
CA SER A 161 2.52 5.13 6.79
C SER A 161 1.78 6.20 7.58
N GLN A 162 2.15 6.37 8.85
CA GLN A 162 1.81 7.55 9.61
C GLN A 162 2.48 8.69 8.87
N SER A 163 1.74 9.31 7.95
CA SER A 163 2.16 10.47 7.16
C SER A 163 2.28 11.64 8.11
N LYS A 164 3.35 11.61 8.92
CA LYS A 164 3.72 12.62 9.89
C LYS A 164 3.71 13.94 9.13
N PRO A 165 2.79 14.87 9.47
CA PRO A 165 2.56 16.04 8.65
C PRO A 165 3.89 16.78 8.50
N GLN A 166 4.38 16.97 7.27
CA GLN A 166 5.79 17.27 7.06
C GLN A 166 6.11 18.71 7.49
N LEU A 167 6.50 18.83 8.76
CA LEU A 167 6.64 20.08 9.48
C LEU A 167 7.73 20.97 8.89
N ASP A 168 8.73 20.37 8.24
CA ASP A 168 9.79 21.04 7.48
C ASP A 168 9.22 22.09 6.50
N SER A 169 8.10 21.79 5.84
CA SER A 169 7.46 22.69 4.87
C SER A 169 6.74 23.87 5.53
N LEU A 170 6.34 23.76 6.80
CA LEU A 170 5.82 24.87 7.60
C LEU A 170 6.96 25.70 8.21
N LEU A 171 8.01 25.02 8.70
CA LEU A 171 9.18 25.66 9.30
C LEU A 171 10.03 26.45 8.27
N ALA A 172 9.95 26.09 6.98
CA ALA A 172 10.55 26.86 5.90
C ALA A 172 10.10 28.34 5.85
N PHE A 173 8.87 28.65 6.27
CA PHE A 173 8.34 30.02 6.33
C PHE A 173 8.94 30.88 7.45
N ALA A 174 9.63 30.28 8.42
CA ALA A 174 10.25 30.99 9.53
C ALA A 174 11.68 31.49 9.23
N GLU A 175 12.28 31.10 8.10
CA GLU A 175 13.66 31.43 7.68
C GLU A 175 14.78 31.15 8.72
N GLY A 176 14.49 30.39 9.78
CA GLY A 176 15.41 30.07 10.88
C GLY A 176 15.14 30.84 12.19
N ASP A 177 14.08 31.64 12.27
CA ASP A 177 13.61 32.31 13.49
C ASP A 177 12.77 31.34 14.36
N GLU A 178 13.22 31.06 15.58
CA GLU A 178 12.54 30.14 16.52
C GLU A 178 11.22 30.69 17.07
N GLU A 179 11.06 32.01 17.20
CA GLU A 179 9.81 32.63 17.67
C GLU A 179 8.75 32.60 16.56
N ALA A 180 9.13 32.96 15.32
CA ALA A 180 8.25 32.88 14.16
C ALA A 180 7.85 31.42 13.83
N ALA A 181 8.80 30.49 13.90
CA ALA A 181 8.53 29.06 13.76
C ALA A 181 7.46 28.59 14.77
N LYS A 182 7.58 29.01 16.03
CA LYS A 182 6.62 28.66 17.07
C LYS A 182 5.25 29.30 16.84
N GLU A 183 5.18 30.56 16.44
CA GLU A 183 3.89 31.24 16.14
C GLU A 183 3.15 30.55 14.98
N ILE A 184 3.87 30.15 13.92
CA ILE A 184 3.33 29.36 12.81
C ILE A 184 2.80 28.01 13.31
N LEU A 185 3.56 27.30 14.14
CA LEU A 185 3.16 26.01 14.71
C LEU A 185 1.92 26.13 15.60
N ASP A 186 1.89 27.07 16.54
CA ASP A 186 0.77 27.27 17.45
C ASP A 186 -0.50 27.72 16.70
N THR A 187 -0.36 28.45 15.59
CA THR A 187 -1.46 28.80 14.68
C THR A 187 -2.01 27.58 13.94
N VAL A 188 -1.15 26.74 13.36
CA VAL A 188 -1.56 25.51 12.66
C VAL A 188 -2.18 24.49 13.61
N LYS A 189 -1.62 24.34 14.83
CA LYS A 189 -2.19 23.50 15.91
C LYS A 189 -3.65 23.93 16.21
N GLN A 190 -3.90 25.23 16.33
CA GLN A 190 -5.24 25.78 16.60
C GLN A 190 -6.22 25.59 15.44
N GLU A 191 -5.84 25.95 14.21
CA GLU A 191 -6.75 25.88 13.05
C GLU A 191 -7.10 24.42 12.71
N LEU A 192 -6.15 23.47 12.81
CA LEU A 192 -6.42 22.05 12.63
C LEU A 192 -7.33 21.47 13.74
N ALA A 193 -7.10 21.83 15.01
CA ALA A 193 -7.93 21.37 16.11
C ALA A 193 -9.37 21.92 16.02
N ALA A 194 -9.53 23.20 15.68
CA ALA A 194 -10.84 23.82 15.47
C ALA A 194 -11.60 23.20 14.29
N HIS A 195 -10.90 22.88 13.19
CA HIS A 195 -11.50 22.17 12.06
C HIS A 195 -11.85 20.72 12.38
N LEU A 196 -11.00 20.00 13.11
CA LEU A 196 -11.26 18.61 13.52
C LEU A 196 -12.55 18.52 14.35
N GLU A 197 -12.73 19.39 15.34
CA GLU A 197 -13.93 19.38 16.19
C GLU A 197 -15.18 19.76 15.40
N ASN A 198 -15.08 20.77 14.52
CA ASN A 198 -16.16 21.18 13.62
C ASN A 198 -16.62 20.03 12.69
N LEU A 199 -15.68 19.19 12.21
CA LEU A 199 -16.00 18.01 11.41
C LEU A 199 -16.59 16.85 12.24
N LYS A 200 -16.17 16.66 13.50
CA LYS A 200 -16.77 15.67 14.41
C LYS A 200 -18.22 16.00 14.72
N GLU A 201 -18.52 17.24 15.08
CA GLU A 201 -19.91 17.68 15.27
C GLU A 201 -20.73 17.44 14.00
N ALA A 202 -20.17 17.77 12.82
CA ALA A 202 -20.87 17.62 11.54
C ALA A 202 -21.18 16.15 11.17
N ILE A 203 -20.36 15.16 11.58
CA ILE A 203 -20.66 13.74 11.30
C ILE A 203 -21.66 13.14 12.29
N GLU A 204 -21.86 13.74 13.46
CA GLU A 204 -22.86 13.32 14.46
C GLU A 204 -24.27 13.88 14.18
N GLU A 205 -24.41 14.86 13.28
CA GLU A 205 -25.71 15.38 12.82
C GLU A 205 -26.56 14.30 12.12
N GLU A 206 -27.86 14.24 12.42
CA GLU A 206 -28.83 13.30 11.79
C GLU A 206 -28.92 13.47 10.26
N SER A 207 -28.69 14.70 9.78
CA SER A 207 -28.63 15.05 8.35
C SER A 207 -27.40 15.92 8.11
N LEU A 208 -26.50 15.53 7.20
CA LEU A 208 -25.25 16.26 7.00
C LEU A 208 -25.44 17.67 6.41
N SER A 209 -24.88 18.68 7.08
CA SER A 209 -24.72 20.01 6.51
C SER A 209 -23.55 20.06 5.51
N THR A 210 -23.83 19.82 4.22
CA THR A 210 -22.81 19.83 3.15
C THR A 210 -22.12 21.18 2.97
N ASP A 211 -22.82 22.29 3.24
CA ASP A 211 -22.24 23.64 3.28
C ASP A 211 -21.20 23.80 4.41
N ARG A 212 -21.49 23.25 5.60
CA ARG A 212 -20.58 23.24 6.76
C ARG A 212 -19.33 22.40 6.46
N ILE A 213 -19.53 21.18 5.97
CA ILE A 213 -18.45 20.24 5.64
C ILE A 213 -17.58 20.79 4.50
N GLY A 214 -18.18 21.31 3.43
CA GLY A 214 -17.47 21.89 2.30
C GLY A 214 -16.60 23.08 2.68
N LYS A 215 -17.11 24.01 3.50
CA LYS A 215 -16.33 25.14 4.00
C LYS A 215 -15.16 24.71 4.90
N ALA A 216 -15.32 23.63 5.65
CA ALA A 216 -14.24 23.05 6.43
C ALA A 216 -13.19 22.36 5.53
N ALA A 217 -13.61 21.53 4.58
CA ALA A 217 -12.73 20.83 3.64
C ALA A 217 -11.89 21.81 2.79
N HIS A 218 -12.52 22.85 2.24
CA HIS A 218 -11.85 23.88 1.44
C HIS A 218 -10.81 24.69 2.25
N LYS A 219 -11.06 24.96 3.54
CA LYS A 219 -10.10 25.63 4.43
C LYS A 219 -8.96 24.72 4.88
N LEU A 220 -9.23 23.43 5.04
CA LEU A 220 -8.22 22.42 5.37
C LEU A 220 -7.28 22.10 4.20
N LEU A 221 -7.81 22.06 2.97
CA LEU A 221 -7.08 21.55 1.80
C LEU A 221 -5.69 22.21 1.58
N PRO A 222 -5.48 23.54 1.73
CA PRO A 222 -4.15 24.14 1.63
C PRO A 222 -3.17 23.67 2.72
N ILE A 223 -3.63 23.60 3.97
CA ILE A 223 -2.82 23.16 5.12
C ILE A 223 -2.46 21.68 4.96
N ALA A 224 -3.46 20.85 4.64
CA ALA A 224 -3.28 19.42 4.39
C ALA A 224 -2.32 19.15 3.20
N THR A 225 -2.39 19.95 2.13
CA THR A 225 -1.48 19.84 0.98
C THR A 225 -0.05 20.18 1.37
N MET A 226 0.15 21.29 2.08
CA MET A 226 1.46 21.74 2.57
C MET A 226 2.09 20.74 3.57
N MET A 227 1.26 20.09 4.38
CA MET A 227 1.67 19.07 5.34
C MET A 227 1.72 17.64 4.75
N GLN A 228 1.37 17.45 3.48
CA GLN A 228 1.30 16.15 2.79
C GLN A 228 0.45 15.10 3.53
N MET A 229 -0.70 15.52 4.07
CA MET A 229 -1.60 14.64 4.84
C MET A 229 -2.27 13.60 3.94
N GLY A 230 -2.37 12.35 4.40
CA GLY A 230 -3.02 11.24 3.69
C GLY A 230 -4.56 11.31 3.64
N CYS A 231 -5.13 12.45 3.25
CA CYS A 231 -6.58 12.64 3.07
C CYS A 231 -6.92 13.71 2.00
N LEU A 232 -6.02 13.96 1.03
CA LEU A 232 -6.19 15.03 0.04
C LEU A 232 -7.33 14.77 -0.95
N GLU A 233 -7.54 13.53 -1.38
CA GLU A 233 -8.61 13.21 -2.33
C GLU A 233 -9.99 13.28 -1.67
N GLU A 234 -10.07 12.91 -0.39
CA GLU A 234 -11.26 13.06 0.44
C GLU A 234 -11.58 14.54 0.67
N LEU A 235 -10.58 15.37 1.01
CA LEU A 235 -10.76 16.81 1.16
C LEU A 235 -11.18 17.50 -0.15
N LYS A 236 -10.65 17.06 -1.30
CA LYS A 236 -11.12 17.54 -2.62
C LYS A 236 -12.56 17.14 -2.88
N ALA A 237 -12.92 15.86 -2.74
CA ALA A 237 -14.28 15.37 -3.00
C ALA A 237 -15.32 15.95 -2.02
N LEU A 238 -14.90 16.30 -0.79
CA LEU A 238 -15.70 17.02 0.19
C LEU A 238 -15.71 18.54 0.01
N SER A 239 -14.97 19.12 -0.95
CA SER A 239 -14.97 20.57 -1.18
C SER A 239 -16.29 21.04 -1.82
N PRO A 240 -16.68 22.33 -1.67
CA PRO A 240 -17.99 22.85 -2.09
C PRO A 240 -18.35 22.63 -3.56
N GLU A 241 -17.34 22.47 -4.41
CA GLU A 241 -17.46 22.24 -5.85
C GLU A 241 -17.94 20.80 -6.19
N TYR A 242 -17.71 19.83 -5.29
CA TYR A 242 -17.91 18.40 -5.55
C TYR A 242 -18.85 17.70 -4.54
N ILE A 243 -18.93 18.19 -3.29
CA ILE A 243 -19.73 17.56 -2.23
C ILE A 243 -21.25 17.49 -2.54
N GLY A 244 -21.73 18.30 -3.49
CA GLY A 244 -23.11 18.24 -3.97
C GLY A 244 -23.39 17.15 -5.01
N GLU A 245 -22.36 16.45 -5.50
CA GLU A 245 -22.48 15.41 -6.55
C GLU A 245 -22.39 13.97 -5.98
N ILE A 246 -22.07 13.80 -4.69
CA ILE A 246 -21.88 12.52 -4.00
C ILE A 246 -22.97 12.23 -2.96
N GLU A 247 -23.25 10.95 -2.72
CA GLU A 247 -24.31 10.53 -1.78
C GLU A 247 -23.90 10.70 -0.31
N GLU A 248 -24.87 10.94 0.59
CA GLU A 248 -24.59 11.17 2.02
C GLU A 248 -23.80 10.03 2.69
N ALA A 249 -24.03 8.78 2.27
CA ALA A 249 -23.27 7.63 2.76
C ALA A 249 -21.77 7.76 2.42
N GLU A 250 -21.44 8.13 1.18
CA GLU A 250 -20.06 8.36 0.73
C GLU A 250 -19.43 9.58 1.42
N ILE A 251 -20.21 10.66 1.63
CA ILE A 251 -19.77 11.82 2.41
C ILE A 251 -19.38 11.38 3.83
N ARG A 252 -20.20 10.55 4.50
CA ARG A 252 -19.90 10.02 5.85
C ARG A 252 -18.68 9.09 5.85
N GLU A 253 -18.35 8.39 4.77
CA GLU A 253 -17.12 7.57 4.68
C GLU A 253 -15.87 8.43 4.50
N LYS A 254 -15.85 9.35 3.51
CA LYS A 254 -14.73 10.29 3.32
C LYS A 254 -14.47 11.13 4.57
N LEU A 255 -15.54 11.57 5.24
CA LEU A 255 -15.46 12.37 6.47
C LEU A 255 -14.83 11.59 7.65
N LYS A 256 -15.04 10.28 7.77
CA LYS A 256 -14.33 9.44 8.76
C LYS A 256 -12.83 9.38 8.50
N VAL A 257 -12.42 9.23 7.23
CA VAL A 257 -11.00 9.22 6.83
C VAL A 257 -10.35 10.56 7.21
N VAL A 258 -10.96 11.68 6.80
CA VAL A 258 -10.49 13.04 7.15
C VAL A 258 -10.39 13.24 8.66
N ILE A 259 -11.42 12.91 9.44
CA ILE A 259 -11.41 13.04 10.91
C ILE A 259 -10.31 12.18 11.55
N THR A 260 -10.07 10.97 11.02
CA THR A 260 -9.02 10.06 11.54
C THR A 260 -7.63 10.63 11.26
N THR A 261 -7.35 11.02 10.02
CA THR A 261 -6.06 11.60 9.61
C THR A 261 -5.78 12.94 10.31
N LEU A 262 -6.80 13.80 10.50
CA LEU A 262 -6.65 15.01 11.31
C LEU A 262 -6.42 14.71 12.80
N SER A 263 -7.09 13.70 13.37
CA SER A 263 -6.88 13.33 14.78
C SER A 263 -5.45 12.88 15.04
N ALA A 264 -4.86 12.09 14.13
CA ALA A 264 -3.46 11.70 14.19
C ALA A 264 -2.53 12.92 14.06
N ALA A 265 -2.72 13.75 13.03
CA ALA A 265 -1.90 14.94 12.80
C ALA A 265 -1.94 15.95 13.96
N VAL A 266 -3.11 16.20 14.55
CA VAL A 266 -3.25 17.05 15.75
C VAL A 266 -2.55 16.42 16.95
N SER A 267 -2.68 15.10 17.17
CA SER A 267 -2.00 14.41 18.26
C SER A 267 -0.47 14.50 18.15
N ASP A 268 0.09 14.28 16.95
CA ASP A 268 1.52 14.39 16.69
C ASP A 268 2.05 15.81 16.94
N LEU A 269 1.29 16.83 16.51
CA LEU A 269 1.64 18.23 16.74
C LEU A 269 1.59 18.61 18.24
N TYR A 270 0.70 18.02 19.05
CA TYR A 270 0.67 18.26 20.50
C TYR A 270 1.67 17.39 21.28
N ALA A 271 2.24 16.35 20.67
CA ALA A 271 3.38 15.60 21.18
C ALA A 271 4.75 16.21 20.83
N SER A 272 4.76 17.32 20.06
CA SER A 272 5.94 18.05 19.55
C SER A 272 6.06 19.46 20.12
#